data_AF-A0A3M9MHY5-F1
#
_entry.id   AF-A0A3M9MHY5-F1
#
_cell.length_a   1.000
_cell.length_b   1.000
_cell.length_c   1.000
_cell.angle_alpha   90.00
_cell.angle_beta   90.00
_cell.angle_gamma   90.00
#
_symmetry.space_group_name_H-M   'P 1'
#
loop_
_entity.id
_entity.type
_entity.pdbx_description
1 polymer ?
#
loop_
_entity_poly.entity_id
_entity_poly.type
_entity_poly.pdbx_seq_one_letter_code
_entity_poly.pdbx_strand_id
1 'polypeptide(L)' 'MDPRVLTAARAGVDEGLNRSVGEAISALALAGLARQSSTGAVDHGLALLPSRSGRAITDEMVAEALLDD' A
#
# COMPACT_ATOMS: atom_id res chain seq x y z
N MET A 1 -2.95 2.49 -24.60
CA MET A 1 -1.95 2.53 -23.53
C MET A 1 -1.84 3.97 -23.05
N ASP A 2 -1.97 4.23 -21.74
CA ASP A 2 -2.03 5.60 -21.21
C ASP A 2 -0.64 6.29 -21.29
N PRO A 3 -0.54 7.51 -21.86
CA PRO A 3 0.70 8.27 -21.90
C PRO A 3 1.38 8.46 -20.54
N ARG A 4 0.61 8.56 -19.45
CA ARG A 4 1.12 8.77 -18.09
C ARG A 4 1.93 7.57 -17.59
N VAL A 5 1.51 6.36 -17.96
CA VAL A 5 2.20 5.11 -17.62
C VAL A 5 3.57 5.08 -18.31
N LEU A 6 3.64 5.52 -19.56
CA LEU A 6 4.91 5.61 -20.29
C LEU A 6 5.85 6.66 -19.69
N THR A 7 5.33 7.81 -19.28
CA THR A 7 6.13 8.85 -18.61
C THR A 7 6.70 8.35 -17.29
N ALA A 8 5.88 7.71 -16.45
CA ALA A 8 6.33 7.14 -15.17
C ALA A 8 7.35 6.02 -15.38
N ALA A 9 7.12 5.15 -16.37
CA ALA A 9 8.06 4.07 -16.69
C ALA A 9 9.41 4.60 -17.20
N ARG A 10 9.42 5.66 -18.01
CA ARG A 10 10.65 6.30 -18.48
C ARG A 10 11.43 6.94 -17.34
N ALA A 11 10.75 7.70 -16.47
CA ALA A 11 11.38 8.29 -15.30
C ALA A 11 12.08 7.24 -14.43
N GLY A 12 11.42 6.09 -14.19
CA GLY A 12 12.03 4.99 -13.43
C GLY A 12 13.22 4.29 -14.12
N VAL A 13 13.34 4.39 -15.44
CA VAL A 13 14.54 3.91 -16.17
C VAL A 13 15.66 4.95 -16.06
N ASP A 14 15.32 6.23 -16.23
CA ASP A 14 16.29 7.34 -16.13
C ASP A 14 16.87 7.46 -14.71
N GLU A 15 16.09 7.15 -13.68
CA GLU A 15 16.52 7.07 -12.27
C GLU A 15 17.30 5.78 -11.94
N GLY A 16 17.45 4.87 -12.91
CA GLY A 16 18.17 3.60 -12.72
C GLY A 16 17.42 2.55 -11.90
N LEU A 17 16.13 2.76 -11.63
CA LEU A 17 15.29 1.81 -10.89
C LEU A 17 14.93 0.57 -11.72
N ASN A 18 14.99 0.66 -13.05
CA ASN A 18 14.65 -0.42 -13.98
C ASN A 18 15.62 -0.43 -15.17
N ARG A 19 15.95 -1.62 -15.70
CA ARG A 19 16.88 -1.74 -16.84
C ARG A 19 16.23 -1.43 -18.18
N SER A 20 14.90 -1.49 -18.26
CA SER A 20 14.16 -1.18 -19.48
C SER A 20 12.78 -0.62 -19.19
N VAL A 21 12.20 0.08 -20.17
CA VAL A 21 10.84 0.62 -20.10
C VAL A 21 9.82 -0.52 -19.93
N GLY A 22 10.05 -1.68 -20.56
CA GLY A 22 9.18 -2.86 -20.41
C GLY A 22 9.20 -3.43 -18.98
N GLU A 23 10.36 -3.47 -18.35
CA GLU A 23 10.52 -3.87 -16.94
C GLU A 23 9.81 -2.87 -16.01
N ALA A 24 9.98 -1.57 -16.25
CA ALA A 24 9.32 -0.52 -15.47
C ALA A 24 7.78 -0.55 -15.59
N ILE A 25 7.24 -0.78 -16.79
CA ILE A 25 5.78 -0.95 -16.99
C ILE A 25 5.28 -2.19 -16.25
N SER A 26 6.02 -3.30 -16.33
CA SER A 26 5.65 -4.55 -15.66
C SER A 26 5.65 -4.38 -14.13
N ALA A 27 6.67 -3.71 -13.59
CA ALA A 27 6.76 -3.38 -12.17
C ALA A 27 5.60 -2.47 -11.74
N LEU A 28 5.26 -1.46 -12.54
CA LEU A 28 4.13 -0.57 -12.26
C LEU A 28 2.79 -1.32 -12.28
N ALA A 29 2.61 -2.24 -13.22
CA ALA A 29 1.42 -3.09 -13.28
C ALA A 29 1.28 -3.98 -12.04
N LEU A 30 2.38 -4.59 -11.58
CA LEU A 30 2.40 -5.40 -10.36
C LEU A 30 2.11 -4.55 -9.10
N ALA A 31 2.68 -3.36 -9.00
CA ALA A 31 2.39 -2.44 -7.89
C ALA A 31 0.91 -2.00 -7.88
N GLY A 32 0.34 -1.74 -9.06
CA GLY A 32 -1.07 -1.41 -9.22
C GLY A 32 -2.01 -2.57 -8.85
N LEU A 33 -1.61 -3.81 -9.13
CA LEU A 33 -2.36 -5.01 -8.74
C LEU A 33 -2.29 -5.24 -7.22
N ALA A 34 -1.10 -5.14 -6.63
CA ALA A 34 -0.90 -5.26 -5.18
C ALA A 34 -1.72 -4.23 -4.38
N ARG A 35 -1.82 -3.00 -4.91
CA ARG A 35 -2.63 -1.93 -4.30
C ARG A 35 -4.13 -2.19 -4.39
N GLN A 36 -4.63 -2.77 -5.48
CA GLN A 36 -6.04 -3.13 -5.60
C GLN A 36 -6.42 -4.25 -4.62
N SER A 37 -5.55 -5.25 -4.45
CA SER A 37 -5.75 -6.31 -3.46
C SER A 37 -5.71 -5.85 -2.00
N SER A 38 -5.07 -4.72 -1.71
CA SER A 38 -4.95 -4.16 -0.36
C SER A 38 -5.93 -3.02 -0.08
N THR A 39 -6.88 -2.76 -0.99
CA THR A 39 -8.00 -1.85 -0.70
C THR A 39 -8.81 -2.50 0.42
N GLY A 40 -8.48 -2.13 1.67
CA GLY A 40 -9.16 -2.58 2.87
C GLY A 40 -10.66 -2.38 2.69
N ALA A 41 -11.45 -3.32 3.21
CA ALA A 41 -12.89 -3.25 3.15
C ALA A 41 -13.34 -1.87 3.65
N VAL A 42 -13.93 -1.07 2.76
CA VAL A 42 -14.53 0.20 3.13
C VAL A 42 -15.95 -0.13 3.53
N ASP A 43 -16.23 -0.11 4.82
CA ASP A 43 -17.60 -0.23 5.31
C ASP A 43 -18.11 1.16 5.69
N HIS A 44 -19.24 1.55 5.11
CA HIS A 44 -19.88 2.86 5.33
C HIS A 44 -18.97 4.10 5.19
N GLY A 45 -17.95 4.04 4.33
CA GLY A 45 -17.03 5.17 4.07
C GLY A 45 -15.88 5.31 5.06
N LEU A 46 -15.76 4.37 6.01
CA LEU A 46 -14.61 4.27 6.90
C LEU A 46 -13.66 3.20 6.38
N ALA A 47 -12.37 3.54 6.28
CA ALA A 47 -11.35 2.58 5.92
C ALA A 47 -11.15 1.62 7.10
N LEU A 48 -11.55 0.35 6.94
CA LEU A 48 -11.28 -0.66 7.94
C LEU A 48 -9.80 -1.05 7.86
N LEU A 49 -9.12 -0.94 9.00
CA LEU A 49 -7.80 -1.53 9.16
C LEU A 49 -7.94 -3.06 9.03
N PRO A 50 -7.01 -3.72 8.32
CA PRO A 50 -7.06 -5.16 8.15
C PRO A 50 -7.05 -5.83 9.52
N SER A 51 -8.03 -6.73 9.73
CA SER A 51 -8.21 -7.47 10.98
C SER A 51 -6.94 -8.28 11.27
N ARG A 52 -6.04 -7.76 12.09
CA ARG A 52 -4.98 -8.59 12.66
C ARG A 52 -5.64 -9.55 13.63
N SER A 53 -5.37 -10.85 13.49
CA SER A 53 -5.72 -11.82 14.55
C SER A 53 -4.82 -11.53 15.76
N GLY A 54 -5.21 -10.54 16.56
CA GLY A 54 -4.56 -10.14 17.79
C GLY A 54 -5.54 -10.34 18.94
N ARG A 55 -4.99 -10.65 20.13
CA ARG A 55 -5.74 -10.73 21.39
C ARG A 55 -6.70 -9.54 21.54
N ALA A 56 -7.86 -9.79 22.14
CA ALA A 56 -8.77 -8.74 22.56
C ALA A 56 -8.00 -7.70 23.37
N ILE A 57 -8.16 -6.43 23.02
CA ILE A 57 -7.62 -5.32 23.81
C ILE A 57 -8.41 -5.28 25.10
N THR A 58 -7.73 -5.43 26.24
CA THR A 58 -8.36 -5.37 27.57
C THR A 58 -8.17 -3.99 28.20
N ASP A 59 -8.99 -3.67 29.18
CA ASP A 59 -8.95 -2.37 29.87
C ASP A 59 -7.59 -2.10 30.52
N GLU A 60 -6.90 -3.15 30.98
CA GLU A 60 -5.56 -3.05 31.56
C GLU A 60 -4.53 -2.60 30.53
N MET A 61 -4.61 -3.11 29.29
CA MET A 61 -3.70 -2.71 28.21
C MET A 61 -3.89 -1.24 27.81
N VAL A 62 -5.12 -0.72 27.91
CA VAL A 62 -5.41 0.69 27.65
C VAL A 62 -4.90 1.56 28.79
N ALA A 63 -5.05 1.13 30.04
CA ALA A 63 -4.55 1.83 31.20
C ALA A 63 -3.02 1.96 31.19
N GLU A 64 -2.29 0.89 30.82
CA GLU A 64 -0.83 0.92 30.68
C GLU A 64 -0.38 1.92 29.61
N ALA A 65 -1.05 1.97 28.46
CA ALA A 65 -0.69 2.87 27.37
C ALA A 65 -0.92 4.36 27.71
N LEU A 66 -1.89 4.68 28.58
CA LEU A 66 -2.18 6.06 29.00
C LEU A 66 -1.24 6.56 30.11
N LEU A 67 -0.45 5.68 30.72
CA LEU A 67 0.51 6.02 31.77
C LEU A 67 1.90 6.41 31.21
N ASP A 68 2.14 6.14 29.92
CA ASP A 68 3.40 6.39 29.21
C ASP A 68 3.45 7.75 28.46
N ASP A 69 2.42 8.60 28.60
CA ASP A 69 2.35 10.02 28.15
C ASP A 69 2.49 11.00 29.33
#